data_AF-A0A8T5AXG9-F1
#
_entry.id   AF-A0A8T5AXG9-F1
#
_cell.length_a   1.000
_cell.length_b   1.000
_cell.length_c   1.000
_cell.angle_alpha   90.00
_cell.angle_beta   90.00
_cell.angle_gamma   90.00
#
_symmetry.space_group_name_H-M   'P 1'
#
loop_
_entity.id
_entity.type
_entity.pdbx_description
1 polymer ?
#
loop_
_entity_poly.entity_id
_entity_poly.type
_entity_poly.pdbx_seq_one_letter_code
_entity_poly.pdbx_strand_id
1 'polypeptide(L)'
;MKLFGRKKESKTDETTYEYEIFGGFTITKVPGGYDITWKSPNVTTIKVHSMPVISEEVQVKQEGDVIRILTTECKMKLVTREGKTEAYITKF
;
A
#
# COMPACT_ATOMS: atom_id res chain seq x y z
N MET A 1 -6.26 23.21 -40.54
CA MET A 1 -7.04 22.89 -39.33
C MET A 1 -7.20 21.38 -39.22
N LYS A 2 -6.63 20.74 -38.20
CA LYS A 2 -6.93 19.34 -37.82
C LYS A 2 -7.01 19.28 -36.29
N LEU A 3 -8.24 19.30 -35.79
CA LEU A 3 -8.58 19.12 -34.38
C LEU A 3 -8.51 17.62 -34.06
N PHE A 4 -7.36 17.17 -33.59
CA PHE A 4 -7.25 15.85 -32.97
C PHE A 4 -7.83 15.94 -31.55
N GLY A 5 -9.07 15.47 -31.42
CA GLY A 5 -9.74 15.31 -30.14
C GLY A 5 -8.96 14.34 -29.25
N ARG A 6 -8.27 14.88 -28.24
CA ARG A 6 -7.85 14.10 -27.09
C ARG A 6 -9.10 13.88 -26.22
N LYS A 7 -9.65 12.66 -26.25
CA LYS A 7 -10.41 12.14 -25.11
C LYS A 7 -9.48 12.23 -23.90
N LYS A 8 -9.74 13.19 -23.02
CA LYS A 8 -9.12 13.22 -21.71
C LYS A 8 -9.94 12.27 -20.86
N GLU A 9 -9.34 11.12 -20.57
CA GLU A 9 -9.88 10.11 -19.67
C GLU A 9 -10.43 10.78 -18.42
N SER A 10 -11.62 10.34 -18.02
CA SER A 10 -12.30 10.74 -16.81
C SER A 10 -11.30 10.74 -15.65
N LYS A 11 -11.13 11.90 -15.02
CA LYS A 11 -10.51 12.01 -13.70
C LYS A 11 -11.37 11.20 -12.73
N THR A 12 -11.14 9.90 -12.63
CA THR A 12 -11.50 9.17 -11.43
C THR A 12 -10.61 9.74 -10.34
N ASP A 13 -11.17 10.19 -9.22
CA ASP A 13 -10.46 10.83 -8.11
C ASP A 13 -9.50 9.83 -7.43
N GLU A 14 -8.41 9.53 -8.12
CA GLU A 14 -7.33 8.69 -7.62
C GLU A 14 -6.42 9.54 -6.75
N THR A 15 -6.35 9.19 -5.47
CA THR A 15 -5.37 9.79 -4.57
C THR A 15 -4.28 8.76 -4.30
N THR A 16 -3.03 9.16 -4.53
CA THR A 16 -1.86 8.31 -4.27
C THR A 16 -1.03 8.91 -3.15
N TYR A 17 -0.59 8.06 -2.22
CA TYR A 17 0.40 8.40 -1.19
C TYR A 17 1.56 7.43 -1.25
N GLU A 18 2.77 7.91 -0.96
CA GLU A 18 3.97 7.08 -0.91
C GLU A 18 4.62 7.21 0.48
N TYR A 19 5.05 6.09 1.03
CA TYR A 19 5.74 5.99 2.31
C TYR A 19 7.04 5.24 2.12
N GLU A 20 8.10 5.76 2.74
CA GLU A 20 9.36 5.05 2.92
C GLU A 20 9.37 4.47 4.33
N ILE A 21 9.41 3.15 4.44
CA ILE A 21 9.35 2.43 5.72
C ILE A 21 10.72 1.83 6.00
N PHE A 22 11.28 2.23 7.14
CA PHE A 22 12.55 1.75 7.66
C PHE A 22 12.31 0.94 8.95
N GLY A 23 12.88 -0.26 9.05
CA GLY A 23 12.79 -1.13 10.24
C GLY A 23 11.72 -2.23 10.20
N GLY A 24 11.16 -2.53 9.02
CA GLY A 24 10.12 -3.55 8.85
C GLY A 24 8.77 -3.12 9.40
N PHE A 25 7.74 -3.96 9.22
CA PHE A 25 6.37 -3.64 9.61
C PHE A 25 5.46 -4.87 9.62
N THR A 26 4.23 -4.71 10.12
CA THR A 26 3.24 -5.79 10.18
C THR A 26 2.00 -5.44 9.35
N ILE A 27 1.38 -6.48 8.79
CA ILE A 27 0.08 -6.43 8.13
C ILE A 27 -0.81 -7.42 8.89
N THR A 28 -1.91 -6.93 9.46
CA THR A 28 -2.83 -7.75 10.25
C THR A 28 -4.19 -7.78 9.57
N LYS A 29 -4.73 -8.97 9.32
CA LYS A 29 -6.09 -9.12 8.82
C LYS A 29 -7.09 -8.71 9.90
N VAL A 30 -8.04 -7.86 9.53
CA VAL A 30 -9.10 -7.35 10.42
C VAL A 30 -10.45 -7.42 9.72
N PRO A 31 -11.59 -7.35 10.44
CA PRO A 31 -12.89 -7.24 9.80
C PRO A 31 -12.91 -6.04 8.84
N GLY A 32 -13.21 -6.30 7.56
CA GLY A 32 -13.29 -5.28 6.52
C GLY A 32 -11.97 -4.93 5.80
N GLY A 33 -10.86 -5.62 6.09
CA GLY A 33 -9.62 -5.43 5.34
C GLY A 33 -8.36 -5.81 6.12
N TYR A 34 -7.35 -4.93 6.06
CA TYR A 34 -6.03 -5.15 6.65
C TYR A 34 -5.51 -3.86 7.28
N ASP A 35 -4.86 -4.00 8.44
CA ASP A 35 -4.14 -2.92 9.09
C ASP A 35 -2.63 -3.10 8.86
N ILE A 36 -2.01 -2.10 8.23
CA ILE A 36 -0.57 -2.02 8.01
C ILE A 36 0.02 -1.12 9.08
N THR A 37 0.91 -1.65 9.93
CA THR A 37 1.46 -0.95 11.09
C THR A 37 2.98 -0.95 11.08
N TRP A 38 3.59 0.22 11.18
CA TRP A 38 5.03 0.41 11.26
C TRP A 38 5.39 1.51 12.26
N LYS A 39 6.68 1.68 12.56
CA LYS A 39 7.17 2.72 13.47
C LYS A 39 8.20 3.61 12.77
N SER A 40 7.83 4.85 12.46
CA SER A 40 8.77 5.88 11.98
C SER A 40 8.15 7.29 11.97
N PRO A 41 8.62 8.27 12.78
CA PRO A 41 9.24 8.11 14.10
C PRO A 41 8.25 7.58 15.16
N ASN A 42 6.94 7.74 14.90
CA ASN A 42 5.85 7.25 15.73
C ASN A 42 5.24 5.98 15.13
N VAL A 43 4.48 5.23 15.94
CA VAL A 43 3.67 4.12 15.43
C VAL A 43 2.60 4.70 14.51
N THR A 44 2.58 4.22 13.28
CA THR A 44 1.60 4.59 12.26
C THR A 44 0.87 3.33 11.83
N THR A 45 -0.47 3.39 11.80
CA THR A 45 -1.32 2.32 11.29
C THR A 45 -2.21 2.87 10.18
N ILE A 46 -2.24 2.17 9.04
CA ILE A 46 -3.16 2.49 7.94
C ILE A 46 -4.02 1.29 7.63
N LYS A 47 -5.33 1.54 7.45
CA LYS A 47 -6.29 0.54 7.03
C LYS A 47 -6.41 0.52 5.52
N VAL A 48 -6.33 -0.68 4.94
CA VAL A 48 -6.57 -0.93 3.51
C VAL A 48 -7.66 -1.97 3.34
N HIS A 49 -8.34 -1.93 2.21
CA HIS A 49 -9.54 -2.72 1.96
C HIS A 49 -9.23 -4.13 1.41
N SER A 50 -8.05 -4.31 0.81
CA SER A 50 -7.60 -5.55 0.21
C SER A 50 -6.23 -5.95 0.74
N MET A 51 -5.88 -7.23 0.54
CA MET A 51 -4.55 -7.74 0.88
C MET A 51 -3.49 -6.92 0.11
N PRO A 52 -2.49 -6.34 0.80
CA PRO A 52 -1.44 -5.60 0.11
C PRO A 52 -0.74 -6.47 -0.93
N VAL A 53 -0.46 -5.88 -2.09
CA VAL A 53 0.37 -6.52 -3.11
C VAL A 53 1.83 -6.37 -2.67
N ILE A 54 2.47 -7.49 -2.37
CA ILE A 54 3.84 -7.53 -1.87
C ILE A 54 4.74 -8.05 -2.99
N SER A 55 5.77 -7.29 -3.37
CA SER A 55 6.77 -7.71 -4.36
C SER A 55 7.52 -8.96 -3.88
N GLU A 56 7.90 -9.85 -4.81
CA GLU A 56 8.57 -11.12 -4.53
C GLU A 56 9.91 -10.96 -3.81
N GLU A 57 10.58 -9.81 -3.99
CA GLU A 57 11.86 -9.49 -3.35
C GLU A 57 11.73 -9.12 -1.86
N VAL A 58 10.50 -8.86 -1.40
CA VAL A 58 10.21 -8.49 -0.02
C VAL A 58 10.11 -9.76 0.82
N GLN A 59 10.96 -9.85 1.83
CA GLN A 59 10.99 -10.97 2.75
C GLN A 59 9.83 -10.87 3.73
N VAL A 60 9.00 -11.92 3.79
CA VAL A 60 7.81 -11.97 4.65
C VAL A 60 7.78 -13.23 5.50
N LYS A 61 7.13 -13.13 6.66
CA LYS A 61 6.78 -14.28 7.50
C LYS A 61 5.29 -14.20 7.85
N GLN A 62 4.55 -15.26 7.54
CA GLN A 62 3.13 -15.35 7.88
C GLN A 62 2.92 -16.20 9.16
N GLU A 63 2.14 -15.67 10.09
CA GLU A 63 1.77 -16.28 11.36
C GLU A 63 0.27 -16.07 11.58
N GLY A 64 -0.55 -17.00 11.07
CA GLY A 64 -2.01 -16.88 11.12
C GLY A 64 -2.52 -15.67 10.33
N ASP A 65 -3.19 -14.75 11.03
CA ASP A 65 -3.75 -13.51 10.47
C ASP A 65 -2.74 -12.35 10.41
N VAL A 66 -1.50 -12.57 10.85
CA VAL A 66 -0.43 -11.57 10.85
C VAL A 66 0.63 -11.92 9.81
N ILE A 67 1.02 -10.95 9.00
CA ILE A 67 2.15 -11.02 8.07
C ILE A 67 3.19 -10.01 8.54
N ARG A 68 4.40 -10.48 8.84
CA ARG A 68 5.54 -9.63 9.20
C ARG A 68 6.40 -9.41 7.98
N ILE A 69 6.64 -8.15 7.64
CA ILE A 69 7.60 -7.74 6.62
C ILE A 69 8.97 -7.63 7.30
N LEU A 70 9.89 -8.51 6.90
CA LEU A 70 11.23 -8.62 7.46
C LEU A 70 12.25 -7.74 6.74
N THR A 71 11.97 -7.38 5.48
CA THR A 71 12.79 -6.40 4.74
C THR A 71 12.73 -5.06 5.46
N THR A 72 13.90 -4.53 5.79
CA THR A 72 14.01 -3.32 6.62
C THR A 72 13.74 -2.05 5.85
N GLU A 73 13.92 -2.03 4.53
CA GLU A 73 13.77 -0.84 3.69
C GLU A 73 12.76 -1.15 2.59
N CYS A 74 11.59 -0.53 2.68
CA CYS A 74 10.51 -0.74 1.74
C CYS A 74 9.88 0.58 1.33
N LYS A 75 9.39 0.63 0.09
CA LYS A 75 8.50 1.67 -0.38
C LYS A 75 7.08 1.11 -0.39
N MET A 76 6.15 1.83 0.23
CA MET A 76 4.73 1.52 0.20
C MET A 76 3.98 2.61 -0.56
N LYS A 77 3.30 2.21 -1.63
CA LYS A 77 2.39 3.06 -2.39
C LYS A 77 0.96 2.73 -2.00
N LEU A 78 0.22 3.73 -1.52
CA LEU A 78 -1.22 3.64 -1.32
C LEU A 78 -1.94 4.26 -2.50
N VAL A 79 -2.96 3.56 -2.99
CA VAL A 79 -3.83 4.05 -4.07
C VAL A 79 -5.26 4.00 -3.56
N THR A 80 -5.92 5.15 -3.51
CA THR A 80 -7.34 5.25 -3.19
C THR A 80 -8.14 5.58 -4.45
N ARG A 81 -9.10 4.72 -4.79
CA ARG A 81 -10.04 4.90 -5.92
C ARG A 81 -11.43 4.50 -5.46
N GLU A 82 -12.44 5.34 -5.73
CA GLU A 82 -13.84 5.04 -5.41
C GLU A 82 -14.06 4.68 -3.92
N GLY A 83 -13.32 5.33 -3.01
CA GLY A 83 -13.39 5.08 -1.56
C GLY A 83 -12.69 3.79 -1.10
N LYS A 84 -12.09 3.02 -2.01
CA LYS A 84 -11.29 1.83 -1.67
C LYS A 84 -9.80 2.18 -1.70
N THR A 85 -9.09 1.76 -0.67
CA THR A 85 -7.66 1.95 -0.53
C THR A 85 -6.94 0.62 -0.66
N GLU A 86 -5.94 0.58 -1.53
CA GLU A 86 -5.05 -0.56 -1.79
C GLU A 86 -3.60 -0.18 -1.47
N ALA A 87 -2.78 -1.16 -1.10
CA ALA A 87 -1.36 -0.98 -0.83
C ALA A 87 -0.50 -1.85 -1.73
N TYR A 88 0.60 -1.27 -2.20
CA TYR A 88 1.63 -1.92 -2.99
C TYR A 88 2.96 -1.74 -2.26
N ILE A 89 3.62 -2.85 -1.93
CA ILE A 89 4.84 -2.87 -1.13
C ILE A 89 5.97 -3.40 -2.01
N THR A 90 7.01 -2.59 -2.18
CA THR A 90 8.23 -2.97 -2.89
C THR A 90 9.42 -2.80 -1.98
N LYS A 91 10.49 -3.54 -2.28
CA LYS A 91 11.81 -3.22 -1.73
C LYS A 91 12.25 -1.85 -2.24
N PHE A 92 13.05 -1.13 -1.44
CA PHE A 92 13.73 0.08 -1.89
C PHE A 92 14.78 -0.23 -2.96
#